data_AF-A0A3D0DJW3-F1
#
_entry.id   AF-A0A3D0DJW3-F1
#
_cell.length_a   1.000
_cell.length_b   1.000
_cell.length_c   1.000
_cell.angle_alpha   90.00
_cell.angle_beta   90.00
_cell.angle_gamma   90.00
#
_symmetry.space_group_name_H-M   'P 1'
#
loop_
_entity.id
_entity.type
_entity.pdbx_description
1 polymer ?
#
loop_
_entity_poly.entity_id
_entity_poly.type
_entity_poly.pdbx_seq_one_letter_code
_entity_poly.pdbx_strand_id
1 'polypeptide(L)'
;MMSRERIKKIVKESFSIVAVCFSMGILFIGIGFSFFNINIVPVNIIRIWMGFFILGIITIIRSVFDATNWARSKPFYVKNILFMPLYLIVAIAMAMGIVKGQGVIMSMPLMILYAVIFLIVFIIRQLIEYIIQKAKTNKMNDALKEFQKEHSWDEEE
;
A
#
# COMPACT_ATOMS: atom_id res chain seq x y z
N MET A 1 -6.31 -5.35 24.32
CA MET A 1 -5.00 -4.68 24.14
C MET A 1 -4.13 -5.57 23.24
N MET A 2 -3.40 -5.02 22.26
CA MET A 2 -2.60 -5.85 21.33
C MET A 2 -1.29 -6.28 22.00
N SER A 3 -0.90 -7.55 21.89
CA SER A 3 0.37 -8.02 22.49
C SER A 3 1.58 -7.42 21.77
N ARG A 4 2.67 -7.18 22.51
CA ARG A 4 3.91 -6.60 21.96
C ARG A 4 4.50 -7.44 20.81
N GLU A 5 4.38 -8.77 20.91
CA GLU A 5 4.86 -9.69 19.88
C GLU A 5 4.07 -9.55 18.57
N ARG A 6 2.74 -9.37 18.67
CA ARG A 6 1.88 -9.15 17.51
C ARG A 6 2.20 -7.83 16.82
N ILE A 7 2.48 -6.77 17.58
CA ILE A 7 2.92 -5.48 17.03
C ILE A 7 4.26 -5.64 16.30
N LYS A 8 5.25 -6.30 16.91
CA LYS A 8 6.56 -6.55 16.28
C LYS A 8 6.43 -7.31 14.96
N LYS A 9 5.58 -8.35 14.92
CA LYS A 9 5.32 -9.14 13.70
C LYS A 9 4.72 -8.26 12.60
N ILE A 10 3.68 -7.48 12.91
CA ILE A 10 3.03 -6.57 11.95
C ILE A 10 4.05 -5.55 11.41
N VAL A 11 4.83 -4.92 12.28
CA VAL A 11 5.86 -3.95 11.86
C VAL A 11 6.89 -4.59 10.92
N LYS A 12 7.35 -5.80 11.23
CA LYS A 12 8.32 -6.53 10.39
C LYS A 12 7.74 -6.85 9.01
N GLU A 13 6.50 -7.32 8.95
CA GLU A 13 5.81 -7.63 7.69
C GLU A 13 5.59 -6.35 6.85
N SER A 14 5.10 -5.28 7.47
CA SER A 14 4.91 -3.98 6.80
C SER A 14 6.23 -3.41 6.28
N PHE A 15 7.32 -3.53 7.05
CA PHE A 15 8.64 -3.07 6.63
C PHE A 15 9.15 -3.82 5.40
N SER A 16 9.02 -5.15 5.36
CA SER A 16 9.39 -5.95 4.19
C SER A 16 8.62 -5.52 2.93
N ILE A 17 7.31 -5.27 3.05
CA ILE A 17 6.49 -4.80 1.92
C ILE A 17 6.99 -3.44 1.44
N VAL A 18 7.21 -2.50 2.36
CA VAL A 18 7.68 -1.15 2.04
C VAL A 18 9.06 -1.20 1.38
N ALA A 19 9.96 -2.07 1.86
CA ALA A 19 11.29 -2.25 1.29
C ALA A 19 11.23 -2.79 -0.16
N VAL A 20 10.36 -3.78 -0.42
CA VAL A 20 10.14 -4.29 -1.79
C VAL A 20 9.58 -3.19 -2.70
N CYS A 21 8.57 -2.45 -2.24
CA CYS A 21 8.01 -1.32 -2.99
C CYS A 21 9.03 -0.21 -3.24
N PHE A 22 9.91 0.07 -2.28
CA PHE A 22 11.00 1.03 -2.41
C PHE A 22 12.02 0.60 -3.46
N SER A 23 12.52 -0.64 -3.38
CA SER A 23 13.47 -1.17 -4.35
C SER A 23 12.91 -1.18 -5.77
N MET A 24 11.68 -1.67 -5.95
CA MET A 24 11.00 -1.63 -7.24
C MET A 24 10.76 -0.19 -7.72
N GLY A 25 10.34 0.70 -6.81
CA GLY A 25 10.09 2.10 -7.14
C GLY A 25 11.35 2.83 -7.61
N ILE A 26 12.48 2.63 -6.94
CA ILE A 26 13.77 3.19 -7.38
C ILE A 26 14.19 2.64 -8.74
N LEU A 27 14.03 1.33 -8.97
CA LEU A 27 14.34 0.73 -10.27
C LEU A 27 13.49 1.34 -11.39
N PHE A 28 12.18 1.47 -11.19
CA PHE A 28 11.29 2.11 -12.16
C PHE A 28 11.65 3.57 -12.42
N ILE A 29 11.95 4.33 -11.37
CA ILE A 29 12.38 5.71 -11.49
C ILE A 29 13.70 5.78 -12.27
N GLY A 30 14.69 4.96 -11.91
CA GLY A 30 16.00 4.89 -12.58
C GLY A 30 15.89 4.55 -14.06
N ILE A 31 15.06 3.55 -14.41
CA ILE A 31 14.76 3.19 -15.81
C ILE A 31 14.14 4.39 -16.54
N GLY A 32 13.17 5.08 -15.91
CA GLY A 32 12.56 6.29 -16.49
C GLY A 32 13.61 7.37 -16.77
N PHE A 33 14.46 7.71 -15.80
CA PHE A 33 15.53 8.69 -15.98
C PHE A 33 16.50 8.30 -17.11
N SER A 34 16.87 7.01 -17.22
CA SER A 34 17.71 6.51 -18.31
C SER A 34 17.04 6.62 -19.69
N PHE A 35 15.75 6.27 -19.79
CA PHE A 35 15.01 6.36 -21.06
C PHE A 35 14.85 7.79 -21.57
N PHE A 36 14.63 8.75 -20.66
CA PHE A 36 14.48 10.16 -21.02
C PHE A 36 15.82 10.92 -21.05
N ASN A 37 16.94 10.22 -20.83
CA ASN A 37 18.29 10.79 -20.80
C ASN A 37 18.42 11.99 -19.84
N ILE A 38 17.75 11.89 -18.68
CA ILE A 38 17.71 12.94 -17.66
C ILE A 38 18.72 12.62 -16.57
N ASN A 39 19.57 13.60 -16.22
CA ASN A 39 20.49 13.46 -15.09
C ASN A 39 19.75 13.46 -13.75
N ILE A 40 20.06 12.47 -12.91
CA ILE A 40 19.52 12.39 -11.54
C ILE A 40 20.32 13.34 -10.64
N VAL A 41 19.69 14.42 -10.20
CA VAL A 41 20.25 15.30 -9.17
C VAL A 41 20.24 14.57 -7.83
N PRO A 42 21.36 14.54 -7.06
CA PRO A 42 21.43 13.82 -5.77
C PRO A 42 20.33 14.21 -4.77
N VAL A 43 19.90 15.47 -4.79
CA VAL A 43 18.78 15.97 -3.97
C VAL A 43 17.47 15.23 -4.26
N ASN A 44 17.23 14.81 -5.50
CA ASN A 44 16.04 14.05 -5.88
C ASN A 44 16.06 12.63 -5.27
N ILE A 45 17.23 12.02 -5.15
CA ILE A 45 17.39 10.71 -4.49
C ILE A 45 17.01 10.82 -3.00
N ILE A 46 17.48 11.86 -2.31
CA ILE A 46 17.14 12.11 -0.90
C ILE A 46 15.64 12.33 -0.75
N ARG A 47 15.01 13.09 -1.66
CA ARG A 47 13.55 13.31 -1.66
C ARG A 47 12.76 12.01 -1.87
N ILE A 48 13.20 11.17 -2.80
CA ILE A 48 12.59 9.84 -3.03
C ILE A 48 12.70 9.01 -1.77
N TRP A 49 13.87 8.95 -1.15
CA TRP A 49 14.11 8.20 0.09
C TRP A 49 13.19 8.66 1.23
N MET A 50 13.11 9.98 1.45
CA MET A 50 12.21 10.56 2.44
C MET A 50 10.73 10.28 2.15
N GLY A 51 10.32 10.34 0.88
CA GLY A 51 8.94 10.02 0.48
C GLY A 51 8.58 8.57 0.81
N PHE A 52 9.44 7.61 0.47
CA PHE A 52 9.23 6.21 0.82
C PHE A 52 9.30 5.93 2.33
N PHE A 53 10.14 6.66 3.06
CA PHE A 53 10.17 6.60 4.52
C PHE A 53 8.83 7.02 5.13
N ILE A 54 8.25 8.13 4.67
CA ILE A 54 6.93 8.59 5.12
C ILE A 54 5.83 7.60 4.71
N LEU A 55 5.86 7.08 3.48
CA LEU A 55 4.94 6.01 3.04
C LEU A 55 5.06 4.76 3.94
N GLY A 56 6.27 4.44 4.38
CA GLY A 56 6.54 3.36 5.33
C GLY A 56 5.85 3.58 6.68
N ILE A 57 6.02 4.78 7.25
CA ILE A 57 5.35 5.16 8.50
C ILE A 57 3.83 5.06 8.36
N ILE A 58 3.25 5.64 7.30
CA ILE A 58 1.80 5.58 7.05
C ILE A 58 1.32 4.13 6.93
N THR A 59 2.09 3.28 6.23
CA THR A 59 1.75 1.87 6.04
C THR A 59 1.81 1.09 7.36
N ILE A 60 2.80 1.34 8.20
CA ILE A 60 2.87 0.73 9.54
C ILE A 60 1.68 1.17 10.40
N ILE A 61 1.37 2.47 10.42
CA ILE A 61 0.21 3.00 11.16
C ILE A 61 -1.08 2.34 10.66
N ARG A 62 -1.26 2.23 9.34
CA ARG A 62 -2.41 1.55 8.73
C ARG A 62 -2.49 0.08 9.15
N SER A 63 -1.38 -0.66 9.10
CA SER A 63 -1.36 -2.07 9.51
C SER A 63 -1.70 -2.26 10.99
N VAL A 64 -1.26 -1.35 11.86
CA VAL A 64 -1.65 -1.34 13.29
C VAL A 64 -3.14 -1.01 13.43
N PHE A 65 -3.65 -0.04 12.68
CA PHE A 65 -5.06 0.32 12.67
C PHE A 65 -5.95 -0.83 12.19
N ASP A 66 -5.54 -1.55 11.15
CA ASP A 66 -6.25 -2.71 10.60
C ASP A 66 -6.38 -3.87 11.62
N ALA A 67 -5.47 -3.94 12.60
CA ALA A 67 -5.54 -4.95 13.66
C ALA A 67 -6.55 -4.63 14.77
N THR A 68 -7.12 -3.41 14.81
CA THR A 68 -8.10 -2.98 15.81
C THR A 68 -9.48 -3.61 15.62
N ASN A 69 -10.29 -3.65 16.68
CA ASN A 69 -11.64 -4.22 16.64
C ASN A 69 -12.56 -3.46 15.68
N TRP A 70 -12.44 -2.13 15.63
CA TRP A 70 -13.22 -1.30 14.72
C TRP A 70 -12.93 -1.68 13.27
N ALA A 71 -11.65 -1.78 12.89
CA ALA A 71 -11.26 -2.11 11.52
C ALA A 71 -11.70 -3.52 11.09
N ARG A 72 -11.79 -4.49 12.01
CA ARG A 72 -12.29 -5.84 11.67
C ARG A 72 -13.76 -5.85 11.26
N SER A 73 -14.58 -5.00 11.88
CA SER A 73 -16.02 -4.89 11.59
C SER A 73 -16.37 -4.11 10.31
N LYS A 74 -15.39 -3.42 9.71
CA LYS A 74 -15.65 -2.50 8.59
C LYS A 74 -15.24 -3.10 7.25
N PRO A 75 -16.01 -2.83 6.18
CA PRO A 75 -15.64 -3.21 4.82
C PRO A 75 -14.26 -2.67 4.42
N PHE A 76 -13.58 -3.39 3.54
CA PHE A 76 -12.22 -3.08 3.13
C PHE A 76 -12.06 -1.67 2.55
N TYR A 77 -13.01 -1.23 1.71
CA TYR A 77 -12.98 0.08 1.06
C TYR A 77 -13.05 1.24 2.08
N VAL A 78 -13.83 1.11 3.16
CA VAL A 78 -13.99 2.18 4.18
C VAL A 78 -12.66 2.47 4.86
N LYS A 79 -11.92 1.42 5.22
CA LYS A 79 -10.61 1.55 5.87
C LYS A 79 -9.60 2.22 4.95
N ASN A 80 -9.67 1.92 3.66
CA ASN A 80 -8.69 2.40 2.70
C ASN A 80 -8.95 3.84 2.26
N ILE A 81 -10.21 4.27 2.20
CA ILE A 81 -10.57 5.67 1.99
C ILE A 81 -10.01 6.56 3.09
N LEU A 82 -9.95 6.10 4.35
CA LEU A 82 -9.41 6.88 5.46
C LEU A 82 -7.91 7.23 5.27
N PHE A 83 -7.12 6.30 4.74
CA PHE A 83 -5.69 6.51 4.50
C PHE A 83 -5.38 7.07 3.10
N MET A 84 -6.35 7.06 2.18
CA MET A 84 -6.17 7.54 0.80
C MET A 84 -5.63 8.99 0.74
N PRO A 85 -6.17 9.98 1.49
CA PRO A 85 -5.66 11.35 1.45
C PRO A 85 -4.18 11.44 1.85
N LEU A 86 -3.75 10.66 2.85
CA LEU A 86 -2.37 10.64 3.30
C LEU A 86 -1.43 10.12 2.20
N TYR A 87 -1.82 9.03 1.53
CA TYR A 87 -1.06 8.49 0.40
C TYR A 87 -1.04 9.46 -0.78
N LEU A 88 -2.15 10.13 -1.08
CA LEU A 88 -2.26 11.11 -2.15
C LEU A 88 -1.34 12.31 -1.90
N ILE A 89 -1.35 12.87 -0.68
CA ILE A 89 -0.49 14.00 -0.31
C ILE A 89 0.98 13.65 -0.51
N VAL A 90 1.42 12.46 -0.07
CA VAL A 90 2.81 12.04 -0.23
C VAL A 90 3.16 11.82 -1.71
N ALA A 91 2.25 11.24 -2.50
CA ALA A 91 2.45 11.05 -3.93
C ALA A 91 2.58 12.38 -4.68
N ILE A 92 1.69 13.35 -4.40
CA ILE A 92 1.75 14.68 -5.02
C ILE A 92 3.01 15.43 -4.54
N ALA A 93 3.35 15.38 -3.25
CA ALA A 93 4.56 16.01 -2.73
C ALA A 93 5.83 15.45 -3.37
N MET A 94 5.89 14.13 -3.59
CA MET A 94 6.99 13.50 -4.33
C MET A 94 7.04 13.94 -5.79
N ALA A 95 5.90 13.92 -6.50
CA ALA A 95 5.82 14.37 -7.88
C ALA A 95 6.27 15.83 -8.02
N MET A 96 5.79 16.72 -7.14
CA MET A 96 6.22 18.12 -7.05
C MET A 96 7.73 18.25 -6.79
N GLY A 97 8.26 17.46 -5.86
CA GLY A 97 9.68 17.44 -5.53
C GLY A 97 10.57 17.06 -6.71
N ILE A 98 10.13 16.11 -7.54
CA ILE A 98 10.89 15.66 -8.73
C ILE A 98 10.78 16.69 -9.86
N VAL A 99 9.56 17.17 -10.17
CA VAL A 99 9.32 18.12 -11.28
C VAL A 99 9.98 19.48 -11.01
N LYS A 100 9.91 19.99 -9.77
CA LYS A 100 10.61 21.24 -9.38
C LYS A 100 12.13 21.09 -9.50
N GLY A 101 12.66 19.88 -9.27
CA GLY A 101 14.08 19.57 -9.45
C GLY A 101 14.56 19.66 -10.91
N GLN A 102 13.63 19.68 -11.87
CA GLN A 102 13.89 19.83 -13.31
C GLN A 102 13.66 21.28 -13.80
N GLY A 103 13.42 22.24 -12.90
CA GLY A 103 13.17 23.65 -13.26
C GLY A 103 11.77 23.91 -13.84
N VAL A 104 10.90 22.89 -13.89
CA VAL A 104 9.53 23.03 -14.37
C VAL A 104 8.63 23.44 -13.19
N ILE A 105 7.95 24.58 -13.32
CA ILE A 105 6.88 24.97 -12.38
C ILE A 105 5.69 24.07 -12.68
N MET A 106 5.27 23.27 -11.69
CA MET A 106 4.13 22.38 -11.86
C MET A 106 2.86 23.20 -12.08
N SER A 107 2.32 23.16 -13.30
CA SER A 107 1.07 23.81 -13.63
C SER A 107 -0.10 23.03 -13.01
N MET A 108 -1.23 23.72 -12.76
CA MET A 108 -2.44 23.08 -12.22
C MET A 108 -2.91 21.85 -13.04
N PRO A 109 -2.84 21.83 -14.38
CA PRO A 109 -3.14 20.64 -15.18
C PRO A 109 -2.25 19.43 -14.85
N LEU A 110 -0.96 19.63 -14.59
CA LEU A 110 -0.03 18.56 -14.22
C LEU A 110 -0.37 17.97 -12.85
N MET A 111 -0.75 18.81 -11.86
CA MET A 111 -1.20 18.32 -10.55
C MET A 111 -2.46 17.45 -10.67
N ILE A 112 -3.43 17.89 -11.47
CA ILE A 112 -4.67 17.12 -11.72
C ILE A 112 -4.33 15.79 -12.39
N LEU A 113 -3.44 15.79 -13.38
CA LEU A 113 -2.99 14.56 -14.05
C LEU A 113 -2.38 13.56 -13.05
N TYR A 114 -1.49 14.00 -12.17
CA TYR A 114 -0.90 13.13 -11.15
C TYR A 114 -1.93 12.61 -10.15
N ALA A 115 -2.92 13.43 -9.76
CA ALA A 115 -4.01 13.00 -8.90
C ALA A 115 -4.88 11.92 -9.58
N VAL A 116 -5.20 12.08 -10.86
CA VAL A 116 -5.95 11.08 -11.65
C VAL A 116 -5.15 9.78 -11.78
N ILE A 117 -3.86 9.85 -12.11
CA ILE A 117 -2.98 8.67 -12.17
C ILE A 117 -2.96 7.95 -10.82
N PHE A 118 -2.84 8.70 -9.72
CA PHE A 118 -2.89 8.14 -8.37
C PHE A 118 -4.23 7.43 -8.13
N LEU A 119 -5.36 8.04 -8.46
CA LEU A 119 -6.68 7.44 -8.25
C LEU A 119 -6.85 6.15 -9.04
N ILE A 120 -6.38 6.09 -10.29
CA ILE A 120 -6.40 4.88 -11.11
C ILE A 120 -5.57 3.77 -10.46
N VAL A 121 -4.32 4.07 -10.10
CA VAL A 121 -3.43 3.09 -9.43
C VAL A 121 -4.00 2.64 -8.10
N PHE A 122 -4.61 3.56 -7.35
CA PHE A 122 -5.27 3.26 -6.08
C PHE A 122 -6.43 2.29 -6.29
N ILE A 123 -7.33 2.55 -7.24
CA ILE A 123 -8.47 1.67 -7.55
C ILE A 123 -7.99 0.27 -7.98
N ILE A 124 -6.98 0.20 -8.85
CA ILE A 124 -6.41 -1.09 -9.28
C ILE A 124 -5.87 -1.86 -8.07
N ARG A 125 -5.11 -1.20 -7.19
CA ARG A 125 -4.62 -1.82 -5.96
C ARG A 125 -5.77 -2.30 -5.06
N GLN A 126 -6.84 -1.52 -4.92
CA GLN A 126 -8.03 -1.90 -4.14
C GLN A 126 -8.65 -3.19 -4.68
N LEU A 127 -8.79 -3.30 -6.01
CA LEU A 127 -9.34 -4.50 -6.65
C LEU A 127 -8.45 -5.73 -6.42
N ILE A 128 -7.14 -5.59 -6.56
CA ILE A 128 -6.19 -6.68 -6.31
C ILE A 128 -6.29 -7.15 -4.85
N GLU A 129 -6.25 -6.22 -3.89
CA GLU A 129 -6.35 -6.56 -2.46
C GLU A 129 -7.70 -7.21 -2.13
N TYR A 130 -8.80 -6.75 -2.74
CA TYR A 130 -10.12 -7.36 -2.59
C TYR A 130 -10.15 -8.80 -3.13
N ILE A 131 -9.60 -9.06 -4.32
CA ILE A 131 -9.53 -10.41 -4.90
C ILE A 131 -8.72 -11.34 -3.99
N ILE A 132 -7.58 -10.87 -3.46
CA ILE A 132 -6.74 -11.66 -2.54
C ILE A 132 -7.52 -11.99 -1.26
N GLN A 133 -8.26 -11.04 -0.69
CA GLN A 133 -9.08 -11.29 0.51
C GLN A 133 -10.20 -12.28 0.21
N LYS A 134 -10.91 -12.11 -0.91
CA LYS A 134 -11.94 -13.04 -1.35
C LYS A 134 -11.39 -14.46 -1.50
N ALA A 135 -10.21 -14.62 -2.10
CA ALA A 135 -9.54 -15.91 -2.23
C ALA A 135 -9.20 -16.55 -0.87
N LYS A 136 -8.75 -15.75 0.12
CA LYS A 136 -8.51 -16.25 1.49
C LYS A 136 -9.79 -16.70 2.18
N THR A 137 -10.87 -15.93 2.05
CA THR A 137 -12.17 -16.28 2.62
C THR A 137 -12.73 -17.56 2.00
N ASN A 138 -12.63 -17.72 0.68
CA ASN A 138 -13.06 -18.93 0.00
C ASN A 138 -12.33 -20.18 0.53
N LYS A 139 -10.99 -20.11 0.64
CA LYS A 139 -10.20 -21.22 1.22
C LYS A 139 -10.61 -21.57 2.65
N MET A 140 -10.93 -20.56 3.46
CA MET A 140 -11.39 -20.78 4.85
C MET A 140 -12.77 -21.44 4.89
N ASN A 141 -13.68 -21.02 4.00
CA ASN A 141 -15.00 -21.64 3.87
C ASN A 141 -14.91 -23.08 3.37
N ASP A 142 -14.00 -23.37 2.44
CA ASP A 142 -13.76 -24.72 1.95
C ASP A 142 -13.22 -25.62 3.07
N ALA A 143 -12.24 -25.13 3.85
CA ALA A 143 -11.73 -25.84 5.03
C ALA A 143 -12.80 -26.07 6.11
N LEU A 144 -13.70 -25.09 6.34
CA LEU A 144 -14.82 -25.25 7.27
C LEU A 144 -15.81 -26.32 6.80
N LYS A 145 -16.10 -26.39 5.50
CA LYS A 145 -16.97 -27.42 4.93
C LYS A 145 -16.35 -28.81 5.04
N GLU A 146 -15.04 -28.91 4.85
CA GLU A 146 -14.30 -30.17 4.99
C GLU A 146 -14.31 -30.64 6.46
N PHE A 147 -14.00 -29.73 7.40
CA PHE A 147 -14.09 -30.01 8.84
C PHE A 147 -15.51 -30.39 9.29
N GLN A 148 -16.54 -29.71 8.80
CA GLN A 148 -17.93 -30.06 9.09
C GLN A 148 -18.30 -31.44 8.56
N LYS A 149 -17.83 -31.83 7.37
CA LYS A 149 -18.07 -33.16 6.81
C LYS A 149 -17.38 -34.26 7.61
N GLU A 150 -16.15 -34.00 8.08
CA GLU A 150 -15.40 -34.95 8.92
C GLU A 150 -16.08 -35.17 10.27
N HIS A 151 -16.63 -34.14 10.90
CA HIS A 151 -17.29 -34.28 12.21
C HIS A 151 -18.79 -34.56 12.17
N SER A 152 -19.50 -34.26 11.08
CA SER A 152 -20.90 -34.69 10.94
C SER A 152 -21.05 -36.20 10.73
N TRP A 153 -19.95 -36.91 10.43
CA TRP A 153 -19.93 -38.38 10.38
C TRP A 153 -19.80 -39.03 11.76
N ASP A 154 -19.38 -38.29 12.79
CA ASP A 154 -19.26 -38.78 14.17
C ASP A 154 -20.56 -38.63 15.01
N GLU A 155 -21.60 -37.98 14.47
CA GLU A 155 -22.89 -37.77 15.16
C GLU A 155 -23.99 -38.80 14.78
N GLU A 156 -23.70 -39.76 13.88
CA GLU A 156 -24.65 -40.80 13.42
C GLU A 156 -24.35 -42.23 13.92
N GLU A 157 -23.48 -42.44 14.91
CA GLU A 157 -23.38 -43.70 15.70
C GLU A 157 -24.05 -43.57 17.08
#